data_AF-A0A9D7I540-F1
#
_entry.id   AF-A0A9D7I540-F1
#
_cell.length_a   1.000
_cell.length_b   1.000
_cell.length_c   1.000
_cell.angle_alpha   90.00
_cell.angle_beta   90.00
_cell.angle_gamma   90.00
#
_symmetry.space_group_name_H-M   'P 1'
#
loop_
_entity.id
_entity.type
_entity.pdbx_description
1 polymer ?
#
loop_
_entity_poly.entity_id
_entity_poly.type
_entity_poly.pdbx_seq_one_letter_code
_entity_poly.pdbx_strand_id
1 'polypeptide(L)'
;MKTLHLLLLGFLVTSVLAPSCKEDEDVVDCDAYHWGYEGEEDDDTWLNCYADCDGQSQSPIDIAGSSPDAALAALETHYEAVPIELINNGHTVEFEYEAGSVLKLNGVDFTLAQFHFHTESEHTIIGTHYPMEVHLVHKNAAGDLAVVGVMFEEGAENAFLKNFSDHLPASKDDHYSSSTLVNAGDLLPPVGAYYTYSGSLTTPPCSEIVTWFVMKPRCKPPALKFKTCMR
;
A
#
# COMPACT_ATOMS: atom_id res chain seq x y z
N MET A 1 50.02 -65.89 34.80
CA MET A 1 50.66 -64.84 35.64
C MET A 1 51.11 -63.68 34.76
N LYS A 2 50.39 -62.56 34.84
CA LYS A 2 50.81 -61.15 34.79
C LYS A 2 49.58 -60.32 34.43
N THR A 3 48.93 -59.78 35.45
CA THR A 3 47.73 -58.93 35.36
C THR A 3 48.18 -57.52 35.01
N LEU A 4 47.80 -57.02 33.84
CA LEU A 4 48.07 -55.65 33.41
C LEU A 4 47.05 -54.72 34.08
N HIS A 5 47.52 -53.78 34.90
CA HIS A 5 46.70 -52.75 35.50
C HIS A 5 46.86 -51.46 34.68
N LEU A 6 45.75 -50.96 34.13
CA LEU A 6 45.70 -49.67 33.45
C LEU A 6 45.09 -48.65 34.42
N LEU A 7 45.85 -47.63 34.81
CA LEU A 7 45.35 -46.49 35.56
C LEU A 7 44.56 -45.60 34.58
N LEU A 8 43.23 -45.48 34.77
CA LEU A 8 42.46 -44.40 34.16
C LEU A 8 42.64 -43.14 35.03
N LEU A 9 43.37 -42.16 34.51
CA LEU A 9 43.30 -40.79 35.00
C LEU A 9 41.89 -40.25 34.70
N GLY A 10 41.09 -40.06 35.76
CA GLY A 10 39.81 -39.37 35.66
C GLY A 10 40.04 -37.91 35.28
N PHE A 11 39.63 -37.53 34.07
CA PHE A 11 39.46 -36.11 33.74
C PHE A 11 38.22 -35.60 34.46
N LEU A 12 38.42 -34.72 35.44
CA LEU A 12 37.36 -33.91 36.02
C LEU A 12 36.90 -32.92 34.93
N VAL A 13 35.79 -33.19 34.26
CA VAL A 13 35.13 -32.19 33.41
C VAL A 13 34.44 -31.21 34.36
N THR A 14 35.12 -30.13 34.71
CA THR A 14 34.47 -28.99 35.37
C THR A 14 33.57 -28.33 34.35
N SER A 15 32.26 -28.53 34.45
CA SER A 15 31.29 -27.76 33.68
C SER A 15 31.41 -26.30 34.09
N VAL A 16 32.10 -25.49 33.28
CA VAL A 16 32.01 -24.05 33.39
C VAL A 16 30.61 -23.70 32.89
N LEU A 17 29.68 -23.46 33.82
CA LEU A 17 28.42 -22.78 33.51
C LEU A 17 28.80 -21.37 33.06
N ALA A 18 28.93 -21.18 31.75
CA ALA A 18 28.90 -19.84 31.20
C ALA A 18 27.54 -19.24 31.59
N PRO A 19 27.50 -18.01 32.16
CA PRO A 19 26.24 -17.30 32.26
C PRO A 19 25.70 -17.19 30.84
N SER A 20 24.52 -17.73 30.58
CA SER A 20 23.77 -17.40 29.37
C SER A 20 23.52 -15.90 29.48
N CYS A 21 24.28 -15.09 28.76
CA CYS A 21 23.86 -13.73 28.46
C CYS A 21 22.52 -13.90 27.74
N LYS A 22 21.42 -13.57 28.42
CA LYS A 22 20.21 -13.22 27.71
C LYS A 22 20.60 -11.97 26.92
N GLU A 23 20.55 -12.06 25.60
CA GLU A 23 20.39 -10.86 24.80
C GLU A 23 19.14 -10.18 25.34
N ASP A 24 19.27 -8.94 25.81
CA ASP A 24 18.11 -8.12 26.11
C ASP A 24 17.39 -7.97 24.78
N GLU A 25 16.21 -8.58 24.64
CA GLU A 25 15.35 -8.27 23.51
C GLU A 25 15.01 -6.78 23.62
N ASP A 26 15.51 -5.98 22.67
CA ASP A 26 15.21 -4.57 22.59
C ASP A 26 13.69 -4.42 22.47
N VAL A 27 13.03 -4.00 23.55
CA VAL A 27 11.59 -3.78 23.57
C VAL A 27 11.31 -2.57 22.68
N VAL A 28 10.64 -2.80 21.54
CA VAL A 28 10.24 -1.73 20.63
C VAL A 28 9.17 -0.86 21.30
N ASP A 29 9.43 0.45 21.36
CA ASP A 29 8.46 1.44 21.87
C ASP A 29 7.51 1.86 20.75
N CYS A 30 6.31 1.31 20.76
CA CYS A 30 5.30 1.57 19.72
C CYS A 30 4.72 2.98 19.73
N ASP A 31 4.87 3.74 20.82
CA ASP A 31 4.45 5.15 20.84
C ASP A 31 5.44 6.05 20.08
N ALA A 32 6.69 5.62 19.95
CA ALA A 32 7.76 6.32 19.23
C ALA A 32 8.12 5.67 17.89
N TYR A 33 7.41 4.61 17.51
CA TYR A 33 7.72 3.82 16.32
C TYR A 33 7.37 4.57 15.04
N HIS A 34 8.40 4.91 14.27
CA HIS A 34 8.24 5.39 12.91
C HIS A 34 8.28 4.20 11.95
N TRP A 35 7.33 4.15 11.03
CA TRP A 35 7.29 3.15 9.97
C TRP A 35 7.74 3.80 8.66
N GLY A 36 8.35 3.02 7.78
CA GLY A 36 8.80 3.45 6.46
C GLY A 36 8.67 2.31 5.45
N TYR A 37 9.35 2.47 4.32
CA TYR A 37 9.42 1.47 3.25
C TYR A 37 10.83 0.93 3.02
N GLU A 38 11.83 1.42 3.77
CA GLU A 38 13.24 1.07 3.57
C GLU A 38 14.02 1.06 4.90
N GLY A 39 15.14 0.35 4.93
CA GLY A 39 16.12 0.43 6.01
C GLY A 39 15.67 -0.28 7.28
N GLU A 40 15.88 0.34 8.43
CA GLU A 40 15.50 -0.22 9.75
C GLU A 40 13.99 -0.08 10.03
N GLU A 41 13.24 0.55 9.13
CA GLU A 41 11.81 0.83 9.23
C GLU A 41 11.02 0.18 8.07
N ASP A 42 11.60 -0.81 7.40
CA ASP A 42 10.98 -1.52 6.29
C ASP A 42 9.70 -2.28 6.70
N ASP A 43 8.95 -2.73 5.71
CA ASP A 43 7.64 -3.38 5.91
C ASP A 43 7.71 -4.65 6.77
N ASP A 44 8.82 -5.38 6.71
CA ASP A 44 9.09 -6.55 7.57
C ASP A 44 9.06 -6.21 9.07
N THR A 45 9.33 -4.94 9.44
CA THR A 45 9.37 -4.50 10.84
C THR A 45 8.03 -3.99 11.37
N TRP A 46 7.03 -3.72 10.51
CA TRP A 46 5.75 -3.15 10.94
C TRP A 46 5.05 -4.01 12.01
N LEU A 47 5.21 -5.33 11.94
CA LEU A 47 4.63 -6.29 12.90
C LEU A 47 5.07 -6.08 14.35
N ASN A 48 6.19 -5.40 14.58
CA ASN A 48 6.66 -5.09 15.92
C ASN A 48 5.62 -4.25 16.70
N CYS A 49 4.87 -3.40 16.00
CA CYS A 49 3.91 -2.48 16.61
C CYS A 49 2.50 -2.53 16.01
N TYR A 50 2.33 -3.13 14.84
CA TYR A 50 1.06 -3.21 14.12
C TYR A 50 0.71 -4.66 13.82
N ALA A 51 0.15 -5.35 14.82
CA ALA A 51 -0.19 -6.77 14.73
C ALA A 51 -1.18 -7.10 13.59
N ASP A 52 -2.04 -6.15 13.23
CA ASP A 52 -3.00 -6.28 12.13
C ASP A 52 -2.30 -6.45 10.76
N CYS A 53 -1.02 -6.08 10.62
CA CYS A 53 -0.25 -6.29 9.38
C CYS A 53 0.08 -7.79 9.11
N ASP A 54 -0.15 -8.71 10.06
CA ASP A 54 -0.08 -10.19 9.86
C ASP A 54 -1.48 -10.79 9.60
N GLY A 55 -2.42 -9.94 9.18
CA GLY A 55 -3.78 -10.35 8.87
C GLY A 55 -3.88 -11.37 7.73
N GLN A 56 -5.06 -11.96 7.56
CA GLN A 56 -5.30 -13.02 6.56
C GLN A 56 -5.91 -12.50 5.25
N SER A 57 -6.31 -11.24 5.23
CA SER A 57 -6.90 -10.50 4.11
C SER A 57 -6.14 -9.19 3.90
N GLN A 58 -4.81 -9.26 3.91
CA GLN A 58 -3.95 -8.11 3.67
C GLN A 58 -3.95 -7.67 2.20
N SER A 59 -3.69 -6.38 2.00
CA SER A 59 -3.40 -5.72 0.74
C SER A 59 -1.97 -5.16 0.76
N PRO A 60 -1.32 -5.00 -0.41
CA PRO A 60 -1.79 -5.33 -1.75
C PRO A 60 -1.77 -6.84 -2.03
N ILE A 61 -2.33 -7.24 -3.18
CA ILE A 61 -2.29 -8.63 -3.67
C ILE A 61 -1.81 -8.72 -5.13
N ASP A 62 -1.32 -9.88 -5.55
CA ASP A 62 -1.29 -10.24 -6.97
C ASP A 62 -2.68 -10.65 -7.44
N ILE A 63 -3.22 -9.86 -8.37
CA ILE A 63 -4.50 -10.13 -9.01
C ILE A 63 -4.30 -11.17 -10.11
N ALA A 64 -4.29 -12.43 -9.69
CA ALA A 64 -4.23 -13.60 -10.56
C ALA A 64 -5.51 -14.45 -10.42
N GLY A 65 -6.02 -14.97 -11.55
CA GLY A 65 -7.12 -15.94 -11.52
C GLY A 65 -8.53 -15.39 -11.27
N SER A 66 -8.77 -14.10 -11.51
CA SER A 66 -10.11 -13.49 -11.39
C SER A 66 -11.15 -14.13 -12.32
N SER A 67 -12.38 -14.35 -11.84
CA SER A 67 -13.53 -14.75 -12.67
C SER A 67 -14.49 -13.58 -12.90
N PRO A 68 -15.05 -13.41 -14.11
CA PRO A 68 -16.10 -12.43 -14.34
C PRO A 68 -17.33 -12.71 -13.45
N ASP A 69 -17.87 -11.67 -12.83
CA ASP A 69 -19.13 -11.72 -12.11
C ASP A 69 -20.13 -10.76 -12.76
N ALA A 70 -21.24 -11.31 -13.26
CA ALA A 70 -22.28 -10.55 -13.94
C ALA A 70 -23.18 -9.76 -12.98
N ALA A 71 -23.09 -10.01 -11.68
CA ALA A 71 -23.80 -9.23 -10.65
C ALA A 71 -23.10 -7.91 -10.33
N LEU A 72 -21.82 -7.76 -10.68
CA LEU A 72 -21.07 -6.52 -10.46
C LEU A 72 -21.57 -5.42 -11.40
N ALA A 73 -22.02 -4.32 -10.79
CA ALA A 73 -22.41 -3.10 -11.50
C ALA A 73 -21.18 -2.20 -11.74
N ALA A 74 -21.30 -1.25 -12.67
CA ALA A 74 -20.34 -0.17 -12.76
C ALA A 74 -20.30 0.63 -11.45
N LEU A 75 -19.12 1.15 -11.08
CA LEU A 75 -18.99 2.02 -9.92
C LEU A 75 -19.80 3.30 -10.15
N GLU A 76 -20.62 3.66 -9.18
CA GLU A 76 -21.42 4.88 -9.20
C GLU A 76 -20.68 5.97 -8.43
N THR A 77 -19.95 6.81 -9.15
CA THR A 77 -19.17 7.92 -8.58
C THR A 77 -19.82 9.25 -8.90
N HIS A 78 -19.98 10.10 -7.88
CA HIS A 78 -20.44 11.48 -8.02
C HIS A 78 -19.36 12.37 -7.42
N TYR A 79 -18.37 12.74 -8.23
CA TYR A 79 -17.27 13.58 -7.78
C TYR A 79 -17.44 15.00 -8.31
N GLU A 80 -17.20 15.98 -7.44
CA GLU A 80 -17.24 17.39 -7.76
C GLU A 80 -15.83 17.93 -7.98
N ALA A 81 -15.69 18.97 -8.80
CA ALA A 81 -14.39 19.63 -8.98
C ALA A 81 -14.05 20.49 -7.75
N VAL A 82 -12.86 20.29 -7.18
CA VAL A 82 -12.39 20.97 -5.95
C VAL A 82 -11.05 21.67 -6.19
N PRO A 83 -10.71 22.70 -5.38
CA PRO A 83 -9.36 23.28 -5.37
C PRO A 83 -8.29 22.21 -5.10
N ILE A 84 -7.07 22.47 -5.57
CA ILE A 84 -5.94 21.57 -5.34
C ILE A 84 -5.38 21.86 -3.95
N GLU A 85 -5.36 20.85 -3.10
CA GLU A 85 -4.69 20.87 -1.79
C GLU A 85 -3.83 19.60 -1.68
N LEU A 86 -2.51 19.76 -1.75
CA LEU A 86 -1.53 18.69 -1.68
C LEU A 86 -0.70 18.80 -0.41
N ILE A 87 -0.39 17.65 0.18
CA ILE A 87 0.60 17.50 1.26
C ILE A 87 1.53 16.33 0.93
N ASN A 88 2.82 16.47 1.23
CA ASN A 88 3.70 15.32 1.34
C ASN A 88 3.75 14.92 2.82
N ASN A 89 3.15 13.78 3.17
CA ASN A 89 3.07 13.34 4.57
C ASN A 89 4.32 12.57 5.04
N GLY A 90 5.36 12.49 4.20
CA GLY A 90 6.58 11.72 4.43
C GLY A 90 6.52 10.29 3.88
N HIS A 91 5.34 9.79 3.52
CA HIS A 91 5.14 8.44 2.94
C HIS A 91 4.60 8.50 1.52
N THR A 92 3.85 9.55 1.17
CA THR A 92 3.30 9.78 -0.16
C THR A 92 2.98 11.27 -0.36
N VAL A 93 2.70 11.66 -1.60
CA VAL A 93 1.96 12.88 -1.88
C VAL A 93 0.47 12.56 -1.81
N GLU A 94 -0.24 13.23 -0.93
CA GLU A 94 -1.68 13.10 -0.73
C GLU A 94 -2.37 14.36 -1.25
N PHE A 95 -3.47 14.17 -1.98
CA PHE A 95 -4.42 15.20 -2.33
C PHE A 95 -5.60 15.12 -1.36
N GLU A 96 -5.81 16.18 -0.59
CA GLU A 96 -6.94 16.30 0.33
C GLU A 96 -8.20 16.65 -0.46
N TYR A 97 -9.29 15.89 -0.26
CA TYR A 97 -10.54 16.12 -0.99
C TYR A 97 -11.61 16.65 -0.04
N GLU A 98 -12.14 17.83 -0.37
CA GLU A 98 -13.24 18.43 0.38
C GLU A 98 -14.52 17.58 0.31
N ALA A 99 -15.30 17.61 1.39
CA ALA A 99 -16.51 16.79 1.51
C ALA A 99 -17.54 17.13 0.42
N GLY A 100 -18.15 16.10 -0.17
CA GLY A 100 -19.22 16.24 -1.17
C GLY A 100 -19.13 15.23 -2.31
N SER A 101 -17.92 14.74 -2.60
CA SER A 101 -17.69 13.68 -3.58
C SER A 101 -17.94 12.30 -2.98
N VAL A 102 -18.69 11.43 -3.66
CA VAL A 102 -19.07 10.11 -3.13
C VAL A 102 -18.92 8.98 -4.16
N LEU A 103 -18.54 7.80 -3.66
CA LEU A 103 -18.74 6.51 -4.29
C LEU A 103 -19.95 5.83 -3.64
N LYS A 104 -20.96 5.45 -4.41
CA LYS A 104 -22.15 4.76 -3.90
C LYS A 104 -22.03 3.25 -4.10
N LEU A 105 -22.07 2.51 -3.00
CA LEU A 105 -22.00 1.04 -2.98
C LEU A 105 -23.27 0.48 -2.33
N ASN A 106 -24.07 -0.26 -3.09
CA ASN A 106 -25.30 -0.89 -2.58
C ASN A 106 -26.25 0.11 -1.86
N GLY A 107 -26.30 1.36 -2.32
CA GLY A 107 -27.10 2.42 -1.71
C GLY A 107 -26.46 3.13 -0.52
N VAL A 108 -25.26 2.73 -0.10
CA VAL A 108 -24.47 3.38 0.95
C VAL A 108 -23.47 4.35 0.32
N ASP A 109 -23.37 5.55 0.87
CA ASP A 109 -22.41 6.56 0.43
C ASP A 109 -21.07 6.39 1.16
N PHE A 110 -20.01 6.34 0.38
CA PHE A 110 -18.63 6.45 0.84
C PHE A 110 -18.07 7.78 0.33
N THR A 111 -17.82 8.72 1.22
CA THR A 111 -17.28 10.04 0.88
C THR A 111 -15.81 9.92 0.53
N LEU A 112 -15.38 10.46 -0.62
CA LEU A 112 -13.98 10.59 -0.99
C LEU A 112 -13.29 11.53 0.01
N ALA A 113 -12.27 11.02 0.70
CA ALA A 113 -11.53 11.78 1.71
C ALA A 113 -10.22 12.33 1.14
N GLN A 114 -9.50 11.49 0.40
CA GLN A 114 -8.23 11.84 -0.23
C GLN A 114 -7.94 10.91 -1.41
N PHE A 115 -6.94 11.27 -2.20
CA PHE A 115 -6.21 10.28 -2.99
C PHE A 115 -4.71 10.46 -2.86
N HIS A 116 -3.95 9.40 -3.04
CA HIS A 116 -2.49 9.42 -2.94
C HIS A 116 -1.83 8.49 -3.96
N PHE A 117 -0.50 8.61 -4.07
CA PHE A 117 0.29 7.98 -5.12
C PHE A 117 1.28 6.97 -4.55
N HIS A 118 1.47 5.88 -5.28
CA HIS A 118 2.57 4.94 -5.10
C HIS A 118 3.37 4.84 -6.38
N THR A 119 4.70 5.03 -6.29
CA THR A 119 5.62 4.84 -7.42
C THR A 119 6.08 3.40 -7.45
N GLU A 120 5.90 2.75 -8.60
CA GLU A 120 5.63 1.31 -8.68
C GLU A 120 4.30 0.95 -8.01
N SER A 121 3.45 0.20 -8.71
CA SER A 121 2.13 -0.16 -8.17
C SER A 121 2.27 -1.13 -7.02
N GLU A 122 1.48 -0.94 -5.97
CA GLU A 122 1.43 -1.88 -4.84
C GLU A 122 0.79 -3.19 -5.30
N HIS A 123 -0.34 -3.12 -5.99
CA HIS A 123 -0.95 -4.29 -6.61
C HIS A 123 -0.15 -4.75 -7.83
N THR A 124 -0.14 -6.06 -8.06
CA THR A 124 0.31 -6.62 -9.33
C THR A 124 -0.85 -7.27 -10.08
N ILE A 125 -0.74 -7.34 -11.40
CA ILE A 125 -1.70 -8.06 -12.24
C ILE A 125 -0.94 -9.17 -12.97
N ILE A 126 -1.14 -10.42 -12.54
CA ILE A 126 -0.41 -11.58 -13.06
C ILE A 126 1.11 -11.36 -12.86
N GLY A 127 1.47 -10.98 -11.63
CA GLY A 127 2.85 -10.73 -11.19
C GLY A 127 3.55 -9.55 -11.87
N THR A 128 2.80 -8.65 -12.53
CA THR A 128 3.35 -7.47 -13.19
C THR A 128 3.02 -6.20 -12.41
N HIS A 129 4.04 -5.46 -12.00
CA HIS A 129 3.91 -4.09 -11.49
C HIS A 129 3.69 -3.08 -12.62
N TYR A 130 2.99 -2.00 -12.30
CA TYR A 130 2.80 -0.83 -13.12
C TYR A 130 3.68 0.31 -12.58
N PRO A 131 4.11 1.26 -13.43
CA PRO A 131 4.95 2.38 -13.00
C PRO A 131 4.40 3.23 -11.84
N MET A 132 3.08 3.31 -11.69
CA MET A 132 2.43 4.06 -10.61
C MET A 132 1.02 3.52 -10.35
N GLU A 133 0.58 3.59 -9.09
CA GLU A 133 -0.79 3.32 -8.67
C GLU A 133 -1.34 4.50 -7.86
N VAL A 134 -2.59 4.88 -8.14
CA VAL A 134 -3.30 5.93 -7.39
C VAL A 134 -4.42 5.29 -6.59
N HIS A 135 -4.48 5.60 -5.30
CA HIS A 135 -5.53 5.14 -4.39
C HIS A 135 -6.48 6.28 -4.07
N LEU A 136 -7.75 6.17 -4.47
CA LEU A 136 -8.82 7.07 -4.05
C LEU A 136 -9.51 6.47 -2.84
N VAL A 137 -9.32 7.08 -1.66
CA VAL A 137 -9.79 6.55 -0.38
C VAL A 137 -11.13 7.15 -0.01
N HIS A 138 -12.13 6.29 0.16
CA HIS A 138 -13.47 6.68 0.56
C HIS A 138 -13.86 6.08 1.90
N LYS A 139 -14.67 6.82 2.66
CA LYS A 139 -15.12 6.42 4.00
C LYS A 139 -16.62 6.62 4.16
N ASN A 140 -17.31 5.63 4.71
CA ASN A 140 -18.72 5.77 5.05
C ASN A 140 -18.92 6.27 6.50
N ALA A 141 -20.17 6.52 6.90
CA ALA A 141 -20.49 7.00 8.24
C ALA A 141 -20.20 5.99 9.37
N ALA A 142 -20.10 4.69 9.06
CA ALA A 142 -19.73 3.64 10.02
C ALA A 142 -18.21 3.52 10.22
N GLY A 143 -17.43 4.12 9.32
CA GLY A 143 -15.97 4.06 9.34
C GLY A 143 -15.38 3.01 8.41
N ASP A 144 -16.20 2.25 7.68
CA ASP A 144 -15.72 1.30 6.67
C ASP A 144 -15.08 2.06 5.50
N LEU A 145 -14.11 1.42 4.86
CA LEU A 145 -13.35 2.00 3.77
C LEU A 145 -13.65 1.32 2.43
N ALA A 146 -13.68 2.14 1.38
CA ALA A 146 -13.67 1.68 0.00
C ALA A 146 -12.53 2.39 -0.74
N VAL A 147 -11.63 1.64 -1.36
CA VAL A 147 -10.49 2.21 -2.09
C VAL A 147 -10.57 1.84 -3.55
N VAL A 148 -10.50 2.85 -4.42
CA VAL A 148 -10.40 2.66 -5.87
C VAL A 148 -8.93 2.80 -6.27
N GLY A 149 -8.32 1.70 -6.73
CA GLY A 149 -6.94 1.67 -7.23
C GLY A 149 -6.90 1.90 -8.73
N VAL A 150 -6.09 2.84 -9.21
CA VAL A 150 -5.94 3.17 -10.63
C VAL A 150 -4.49 2.98 -11.05
N MET A 151 -4.27 2.00 -11.94
CA MET A 151 -2.96 1.71 -12.54
C MET A 151 -2.59 2.74 -13.62
N PHE A 152 -1.35 3.18 -13.61
CA PHE A 152 -0.78 4.05 -14.65
C PHE A 152 0.29 3.32 -15.45
N GLU A 153 0.29 3.51 -16.77
CA GLU A 153 1.34 3.05 -17.67
C GLU A 153 2.16 4.25 -18.16
N GLU A 154 3.43 4.02 -18.52
CA GLU A 154 4.22 5.02 -19.24
C GLU A 154 3.58 5.35 -20.59
N GLY A 155 3.51 6.64 -20.91
CA GLY A 155 2.90 7.06 -22.16
C GLY A 155 2.77 8.58 -22.29
N ALA A 156 1.65 9.01 -22.88
CA ALA A 156 1.33 10.41 -22.99
C ALA A 156 1.11 11.02 -21.60
N GLU A 157 1.49 12.29 -21.44
CA GLU A 157 1.23 13.07 -20.22
C GLU A 157 -0.26 13.01 -19.85
N ASN A 158 -0.54 12.73 -18.57
CA ASN A 158 -1.90 12.68 -18.06
C ASN A 158 -2.41 14.11 -17.80
N ALA A 159 -3.50 14.49 -18.47
CA ALA A 159 -4.06 15.84 -18.41
C ALA A 159 -4.53 16.25 -17.00
N PHE A 160 -4.98 15.31 -16.18
CA PHE A 160 -5.34 15.57 -14.78
C PHE A 160 -4.09 15.89 -13.95
N LEU A 161 -3.08 15.02 -13.99
CA LEU A 161 -1.83 15.22 -13.21
C LEU A 161 -1.09 16.48 -13.61
N LYS A 162 -1.16 16.86 -14.89
CA LYS A 162 -0.53 18.08 -15.41
C LYS A 162 -0.95 19.36 -14.66
N ASN A 163 -2.11 19.36 -14.01
CA ASN A 163 -2.56 20.54 -13.24
C ASN A 163 -1.63 20.86 -12.05
N PHE A 164 -0.88 19.88 -11.53
CA PHE A 164 -0.07 20.05 -10.33
C PHE A 164 1.28 19.30 -10.34
N SER A 165 1.60 18.50 -11.35
CA SER A 165 2.82 17.69 -11.39
C SER A 165 4.13 18.49 -11.25
N ASP A 166 4.15 19.74 -11.72
CA ASP A 166 5.30 20.65 -11.60
C ASP A 166 5.42 21.29 -10.19
N HIS A 167 4.45 21.04 -9.31
CA HIS A 167 4.32 21.66 -7.98
C HIS A 167 4.19 20.63 -6.85
N LEU A 168 4.59 19.38 -7.09
CA LEU A 168 4.53 18.34 -6.06
C LEU A 168 5.38 18.75 -4.84
N PRO A 169 4.83 18.68 -3.61
CA PRO A 169 5.58 18.96 -2.39
C PRO A 169 6.74 17.95 -2.23
N ALA A 170 7.96 18.45 -2.14
CA ALA A 170 9.17 17.64 -2.26
C ALA A 170 9.60 16.97 -0.95
N SER A 171 9.27 17.57 0.19
CA SER A 171 9.70 17.10 1.51
C SER A 171 8.49 16.83 2.40
N LYS A 172 8.68 15.99 3.42
CA LYS A 172 7.67 15.79 4.47
C LYS A 172 7.20 17.14 5.05
N ASP A 173 5.90 17.25 5.25
CA ASP A 173 5.16 18.43 5.73
C ASP A 173 5.15 19.63 4.76
N ASP A 174 5.70 19.50 3.54
CA ASP A 174 5.51 20.49 2.49
C ASP A 174 4.08 20.41 1.93
N HIS A 175 3.52 21.58 1.59
CA HIS A 175 2.18 21.73 1.03
C HIS A 175 2.18 22.50 -0.29
N TYR A 176 1.18 22.22 -1.13
CA TYR A 176 0.86 23.03 -2.30
C TYR A 176 -0.65 23.22 -2.43
N SER A 177 -1.09 24.48 -2.51
CA SER A 177 -2.49 24.86 -2.68
C SER A 177 -2.70 25.64 -3.98
N SER A 178 -3.79 25.40 -4.70
CA SER A 178 -4.17 26.18 -5.88
C SER A 178 -5.68 26.25 -6.06
N SER A 179 -6.17 27.42 -6.48
CA SER A 179 -7.60 27.63 -6.79
C SER A 179 -8.05 26.96 -8.09
N THR A 180 -7.15 26.31 -8.83
CA THR A 180 -7.51 25.48 -9.99
C THR A 180 -8.42 24.36 -9.54
N LEU A 181 -9.57 24.20 -10.20
CA LEU A 181 -10.50 23.14 -9.89
C LEU A 181 -10.17 21.88 -10.68
N VAL A 182 -10.04 20.75 -10.00
CA VAL A 182 -9.81 19.43 -10.59
C VAL A 182 -10.84 18.44 -10.08
N ASN A 183 -11.21 17.46 -10.90
CA ASN A 183 -12.19 16.43 -10.54
C ASN A 183 -11.50 15.06 -10.54
N ALA A 184 -11.50 14.35 -9.42
CA ALA A 184 -10.88 13.01 -9.32
C ALA A 184 -11.49 12.00 -10.30
N GLY A 185 -12.67 12.28 -10.86
CA GLY A 185 -13.32 11.44 -11.87
C GLY A 185 -12.51 11.36 -13.16
N ASP A 186 -11.66 12.36 -13.43
CA ASP A 186 -10.77 12.39 -14.58
C ASP A 186 -9.59 11.41 -14.45
N LEU A 187 -9.34 10.86 -13.25
CA LEU A 187 -8.42 9.73 -13.03
C LEU A 187 -9.07 8.40 -13.44
N LEU A 188 -10.39 8.30 -13.40
CA LEU A 188 -11.09 7.05 -13.65
C LEU A 188 -11.13 6.75 -15.15
N PRO A 189 -10.91 5.50 -15.56
CA PRO A 189 -11.07 5.13 -16.96
C PRO A 189 -12.56 5.31 -17.38
N PRO A 190 -12.86 6.02 -18.49
CA PRO A 190 -14.23 6.34 -18.93
C PRO A 190 -15.24 5.17 -19.06
N VAL A 191 -14.74 3.92 -19.16
CA VAL A 191 -15.47 2.64 -19.18
C VAL A 191 -14.47 1.64 -18.62
N GLY A 192 -14.66 1.21 -17.38
CA GLY A 192 -13.71 0.34 -16.69
C GLY A 192 -14.39 -0.88 -16.12
N ALA A 193 -13.89 -2.06 -16.47
CA ALA A 193 -14.02 -3.21 -15.58
C ALA A 193 -13.09 -2.99 -14.39
N TYR A 194 -13.40 -3.57 -13.24
CA TYR A 194 -12.54 -3.55 -12.06
C TYR A 194 -12.44 -4.96 -11.48
N TYR A 195 -11.39 -5.18 -10.70
CA TYR A 195 -11.30 -6.28 -9.76
C TYR A 195 -11.78 -5.80 -8.40
N THR A 196 -12.44 -6.65 -7.63
CA THR A 196 -12.88 -6.30 -6.28
C THR A 196 -12.65 -7.44 -5.30
N TYR A 197 -12.27 -7.10 -4.08
CA TYR A 197 -12.04 -8.02 -2.98
C TYR A 197 -12.08 -7.27 -1.63
N SER A 198 -12.26 -8.00 -0.53
CA SER A 198 -12.09 -7.47 0.83
C SER A 198 -10.62 -7.59 1.22
N GLY A 199 -10.02 -6.50 1.65
CA GLY A 199 -8.60 -6.39 1.97
C GLY A 199 -8.32 -5.44 3.13
N SER A 200 -7.08 -4.94 3.21
CA SER A 200 -6.62 -4.02 4.24
C SER A 200 -6.18 -2.66 3.68
N LEU A 201 -5.81 -1.75 4.59
CA LEU A 201 -4.88 -0.67 4.28
C LEU A 201 -3.51 -1.26 3.92
N THR A 202 -2.82 -0.68 2.94
CA THR A 202 -1.47 -1.08 2.54
C THR A 202 -0.36 -0.47 3.41
N THR A 203 -0.76 0.32 4.41
CA THR A 203 0.14 0.95 5.39
C THR A 203 -0.38 0.73 6.80
N PRO A 204 0.47 0.85 7.83
CA PRO A 204 0.06 0.72 9.21
C PRO A 204 -1.15 1.60 9.57
N PRO A 205 -2.13 1.07 10.32
CA PRO A 205 -2.10 -0.19 11.05
C PRO A 205 -2.53 -1.43 10.23
N CYS A 206 -2.63 -1.35 8.90
CA CYS A 206 -2.99 -2.49 8.05
C CYS A 206 -4.35 -3.14 8.35
N SER A 207 -5.31 -2.35 8.85
CA SER A 207 -6.63 -2.86 9.24
C SER A 207 -7.43 -3.42 8.06
N GLU A 208 -8.00 -4.62 8.24
CA GLU A 208 -8.79 -5.37 7.25
C GLU A 208 -10.24 -4.90 7.13
N ILE A 209 -10.41 -3.60 6.87
CA ILE A 209 -11.72 -2.92 6.80
C ILE A 209 -11.99 -2.31 5.42
N VAL A 210 -11.21 -2.72 4.41
CA VAL A 210 -11.21 -2.08 3.10
C VAL A 210 -11.89 -2.98 2.07
N THR A 211 -12.84 -2.43 1.33
CA THR A 211 -13.28 -3.02 0.06
C THR A 211 -12.50 -2.38 -1.08
N TRP A 212 -11.71 -3.18 -1.78
CA TRP A 212 -10.89 -2.72 -2.90
C TRP A 212 -11.63 -2.80 -4.22
N PHE A 213 -11.39 -1.81 -5.07
CA PHE A 213 -11.85 -1.73 -6.46
C PHE A 213 -10.67 -1.34 -7.35
N VAL A 214 -9.91 -2.32 -7.82
CA VAL A 214 -8.73 -2.07 -8.67
C VAL A 214 -9.18 -1.99 -10.12
N MET A 215 -9.11 -0.80 -10.70
CA MET A 215 -9.53 -0.54 -12.07
C MET A 215 -8.67 -1.32 -13.04
N LYS A 216 -9.30 -2.08 -13.94
CA LYS A 216 -8.58 -2.86 -14.94
C LYS A 216 -7.92 -1.90 -15.94
N PRO A 217 -6.58 -1.96 -16.09
CA PRO A 217 -5.88 -1.10 -17.04
C PRO A 217 -6.38 -1.35 -18.46
N ARG A 218 -6.48 -0.26 -19.23
CA ARG A 218 -6.86 -0.33 -20.64
C ARG A 218 -5.65 -0.58 -21.52
N CYS A 219 -5.06 -1.76 -21.39
CA CYS A 219 -4.30 -2.48 -22.42
C CYS A 219 -3.78 -3.77 -21.76
N LYS A 220 -3.68 -4.85 -22.53
CA LYS A 220 -2.78 -5.93 -22.11
C LYS A 220 -1.37 -5.33 -22.14
N PRO A 221 -0.51 -5.54 -21.12
CA PRO A 221 0.90 -5.32 -21.32
C PRO A 221 1.29 -6.11 -22.57
N PRO A 222 1.89 -5.49 -23.61
CA PRO A 222 2.30 -6.24 -24.76
C PRO A 222 3.26 -7.32 -24.28
N ALA A 223 2.88 -8.58 -24.53
CA ALA A 223 3.76 -9.71 -24.31
C ALA A 223 5.06 -9.46 -25.09
N LEU A 224 6.14 -9.20 -24.35
CA LEU A 224 7.49 -8.93 -24.83
C LEU A 224 7.63 -7.78 -25.83
N LYS A 225 8.26 -6.70 -25.39
CA LYS A 225 9.60 -6.32 -25.85
C LYS A 225 10.16 -5.19 -24.97
N PHE A 226 11.12 -5.56 -24.14
CA PHE A 226 12.08 -4.63 -23.56
C PHE A 226 12.63 -3.70 -24.66
N LYS A 227 12.42 -2.41 -24.49
CA LYS A 227 13.36 -1.39 -24.95
C LYS A 227 13.46 -0.33 -23.88
N THR A 228 14.57 -0.45 -23.15
CA THR A 228 15.25 0.58 -22.38
C THR A 228 15.13 1.95 -23.03
N CYS A 229 14.58 2.91 -22.29
CA CYS A 229 14.84 4.35 -22.32
C CYS A 229 14.33 4.85 -20.97
N MET A 230 15.00 5.63 -20.15
CA MET A 230 16.35 6.19 -20.05
C MET A 230 16.54 6.47 -18.54
N ARG A 231 17.79 6.63 -18.12
CA ARG A 231 18.23 6.88 -16.74
C ARG A 231 17.44 7.96 -16.01
#